data_AF-A0A380JY30-F1
#
_entry.id   AF-A0A380JY30-F1
#
_cell.length_a   1.000
_cell.length_b   1.000
_cell.length_c   1.000
_cell.angle_alpha   90.00
_cell.angle_beta   90.00
_cell.angle_gamma   90.00
#
_symmetry.space_group_name_H-M   'P 1'
#
loop_
_entity.id
_entity.type
_entity.pdbx_description
1 polymer ?
#
loop_
_entity_poly.entity_id
_entity_poly.type
_entity_poly.pdbx_seq_one_letter_code
_entity_poly.pdbx_strand_id
1 'polypeptide(L)'
;MAIVKKTLAHLIVALINILPVINRFSYFRSLNYRQLVDKTSGFLRSKNAKGHFRPNIDALNWGEDYTEGSSYQNSFACYHDILGYIRLIGGKDVFAKRLENLCNQDPQFQVHGYPGDEDNGSMSSSYLLNSLGFYPVTPGTGQYLIGIPNFDKACLYLPNGKHITINCKGNVPQYQFVHHVHYNHQAYHKLYLTHEDHIQGCQLDFQLGLVPPHHHYSSSDLPYSLTT
;
A
#
# COMPACT_ATOMS: atom_id res chain seq x y z
N MET A 1 -20.79 -37.32 -12.26
CA MET A 1 -21.14 -36.10 -11.47
C MET A 1 -21.07 -36.28 -9.94
N ALA A 2 -21.24 -37.49 -9.38
CA ALA A 2 -21.20 -37.71 -7.92
C ALA A 2 -19.78 -37.80 -7.29
N ILE A 3 -18.76 -38.22 -8.05
CA ILE A 3 -17.38 -38.36 -7.56
C ILE A 3 -16.71 -36.99 -7.38
N VAL A 4 -16.86 -36.08 -8.35
CA VAL A 4 -16.32 -34.69 -8.27
C VAL A 4 -16.89 -33.92 -7.07
N LYS A 5 -18.19 -34.08 -6.76
CA LYS A 5 -18.81 -33.46 -5.57
C LYS A 5 -18.25 -34.00 -4.25
N LYS A 6 -17.95 -35.31 -4.17
CA LYS A 6 -17.35 -35.93 -2.97
C LYS A 6 -15.89 -35.51 -2.78
N THR A 7 -15.11 -35.40 -3.85
CA THR A 7 -13.72 -34.92 -3.80
C THR A 7 -13.65 -33.44 -3.40
N LEU A 8 -14.56 -32.61 -3.93
CA LEU A 8 -14.65 -31.19 -3.55
C LEU A 8 -15.10 -31.03 -2.09
N ALA A 9 -16.06 -31.83 -1.61
CA ALA A 9 -16.47 -31.81 -0.21
C ALA A 9 -15.36 -32.26 0.75
N HIS A 10 -14.56 -33.28 0.38
CA HIS A 10 -13.40 -33.69 1.16
C HIS A 10 -12.31 -32.61 1.17
N LEU A 11 -12.06 -31.95 0.04
CA LEU A 11 -11.13 -30.83 -0.05
C LEU A 11 -11.62 -29.64 0.79
N ILE A 12 -12.91 -29.32 0.74
CA ILE A 12 -13.52 -28.24 1.52
C ILE A 12 -13.44 -28.54 3.02
N VAL A 13 -13.76 -29.77 3.46
CA VAL A 13 -13.65 -30.17 4.87
C VAL A 13 -12.18 -30.21 5.33
N ALA A 14 -11.26 -30.66 4.48
CA ALA A 14 -9.82 -30.61 4.77
C ALA A 14 -9.33 -29.15 4.87
N LEU A 15 -9.75 -28.27 3.95
CA LEU A 15 -9.45 -26.84 4.01
C LEU A 15 -10.06 -26.23 5.27
N ILE A 16 -11.33 -26.50 5.61
CA ILE A 16 -11.99 -26.02 6.84
C ILE A 16 -11.25 -26.43 8.11
N ASN A 17 -10.73 -27.67 8.17
CA ASN A 17 -10.02 -28.17 9.35
C ASN A 17 -8.56 -27.70 9.44
N ILE A 18 -7.93 -27.41 8.30
CA ILE A 18 -6.54 -26.93 8.24
C ILE A 18 -6.49 -25.39 8.28
N LEU A 19 -7.56 -24.70 7.89
CA LEU A 19 -7.70 -23.24 7.88
C LEU A 19 -7.38 -22.59 9.23
N PRO A 20 -7.80 -23.11 10.41
CA PRO A 20 -7.40 -22.53 11.69
C PRO A 20 -5.88 -22.62 11.96
N VAL A 21 -5.25 -23.74 11.57
CA VAL A 21 -3.81 -23.96 11.73
C VAL A 21 -3.02 -23.11 10.74
N ILE A 22 -3.44 -23.07 9.47
CA ILE A 22 -2.89 -22.18 8.44
C ILE A 22 -3.08 -20.72 8.88
N ASN A 23 -4.25 -20.31 9.32
CA ASN A 23 -4.51 -18.91 9.71
C ASN A 23 -3.66 -18.50 10.91
N ARG A 24 -3.51 -19.36 11.92
CA ARG A 24 -2.65 -19.08 13.07
C ARG A 24 -1.17 -19.01 12.66
N PHE A 25 -0.72 -19.95 11.84
CA PHE A 25 0.67 -20.03 11.40
C PHE A 25 1.04 -18.91 10.42
N SER A 26 0.17 -18.61 9.46
CA SER A 26 0.28 -17.50 8.51
C SER A 26 0.23 -16.16 9.21
N TYR A 27 -0.63 -15.99 10.24
CA TYR A 27 -0.64 -14.79 11.07
C TYR A 27 0.72 -14.57 11.74
N PHE A 28 1.23 -15.54 12.50
CA PHE A 28 2.52 -15.36 13.18
C PHE A 28 3.69 -15.17 12.21
N ARG A 29 3.70 -15.90 11.09
CA ARG A 29 4.73 -15.73 10.06
C ARG A 29 4.65 -14.38 9.36
N SER A 30 3.45 -13.83 9.15
CA SER A 30 3.29 -12.48 8.60
C SER A 30 3.85 -11.39 9.52
N LEU A 31 4.04 -11.68 10.82
CA LEU A 31 4.68 -10.77 11.77
C LEU A 31 6.20 -10.95 11.87
N ASN A 32 6.82 -11.83 11.08
CA ASN A 32 8.26 -12.09 11.16
C ASN A 32 9.14 -10.89 10.79
N TYR A 33 8.63 -9.93 10.01
CA TYR A 33 9.36 -8.69 9.71
C TYR A 33 9.83 -7.98 10.99
N ARG A 34 9.05 -8.09 12.08
CA ARG A 34 9.37 -7.49 13.39
C ARG A 34 10.65 -8.04 13.99
N GLN A 35 11.04 -9.26 13.65
CA GLN A 35 12.27 -9.86 14.12
C GLN A 35 13.50 -9.25 13.46
N LEU A 36 13.34 -8.64 12.29
CA LEU A 36 14.41 -8.02 11.51
C LEU A 36 14.46 -6.50 11.69
N VAL A 37 13.48 -5.88 12.35
CA VAL A 37 13.57 -4.45 12.69
C VAL A 37 14.50 -4.28 13.90
N ASP A 38 15.62 -3.60 13.68
CA ASP A 38 16.48 -3.13 14.74
C ASP A 38 15.81 -1.92 15.41
N LYS A 39 15.37 -2.08 16.66
CA LYS A 39 14.61 -1.03 17.38
C LYS A 39 15.42 0.23 17.66
N THR A 40 16.76 0.14 17.68
CA THR A 40 17.62 1.31 17.95
C THR A 40 17.71 2.21 16.72
N SER A 41 17.86 1.63 15.53
CA SER A 41 17.92 2.37 14.26
C SER A 41 16.55 2.55 13.59
N GLY A 42 15.60 1.67 13.91
CA GLY A 42 14.27 1.56 13.31
C GLY A 42 14.27 0.94 11.90
N PHE A 43 15.42 0.53 11.36
CA PHE A 43 15.51 -0.07 10.03
C PHE A 43 15.43 -1.60 10.08
N LEU A 44 14.96 -2.20 9.00
CA LEU A 44 15.18 -3.63 8.74
C LEU A 44 16.67 -3.87 8.64
N ARG A 45 17.16 -4.87 9.36
CA ARG A 45 18.57 -5.20 9.48
C ARG A 45 18.74 -6.72 9.50
N SER A 46 19.67 -7.21 8.71
CA SER A 46 19.96 -8.64 8.63
C SER A 46 20.48 -9.19 9.95
N LYS A 47 20.20 -10.48 10.19
CA LYS A 47 20.71 -11.24 11.32
C LYS A 47 21.49 -12.45 10.83
N ASN A 48 22.58 -12.77 11.51
CA ASN A 48 23.26 -14.03 11.29
C ASN A 48 22.45 -15.21 11.88
N ALA A 49 22.90 -16.45 11.61
CA ALA A 49 22.24 -17.67 12.10
C ALA A 49 22.17 -17.77 13.64
N LYS A 50 22.98 -16.99 14.37
CA LYS A 50 22.95 -16.89 15.84
C LYS A 50 21.95 -15.82 16.35
N GLY A 51 21.27 -15.11 15.45
CA GLY A 51 20.29 -14.08 15.78
C GLY A 51 20.87 -12.69 16.06
N HIS A 52 22.18 -12.50 15.88
CA HIS A 52 22.81 -11.19 16.06
C HIS A 52 22.67 -10.35 14.80
N PHE A 53 22.27 -9.09 14.97
CA PHE A 53 22.27 -8.12 13.88
C PHE A 53 23.67 -7.90 13.32
N ARG A 54 23.79 -7.75 11.99
CA ARG A 54 25.05 -7.36 11.34
C ARG A 54 25.54 -6.04 11.96
N PRO A 55 26.79 -5.91 12.46
CA PRO A 55 27.28 -4.66 13.06
C PRO A 55 27.37 -3.51 12.05
N ASN A 56 27.47 -2.26 12.52
CA ASN A 56 27.65 -1.06 11.69
C ASN A 56 26.62 -0.91 10.54
N ILE A 57 25.39 -0.51 10.87
CA ILE A 57 24.38 -0.25 9.84
C ILE A 57 24.74 0.98 9.03
N ASP A 58 24.83 0.82 7.71
CA ASP A 58 24.73 1.92 6.75
C ASP A 58 23.35 1.81 6.10
N ALA A 59 22.44 2.72 6.48
CA ALA A 59 21.07 2.62 6.07
C ALA A 59 20.87 2.84 4.56
N LEU A 60 21.83 3.53 3.92
CA LEU A 60 21.79 3.94 2.52
C LEU A 60 22.61 3.02 1.62
N ASN A 61 23.41 2.10 2.16
CA ASN A 61 24.17 1.15 1.36
C ASN A 61 23.23 0.22 0.58
N TRP A 62 23.43 0.15 -0.75
CA TRP A 62 22.66 -0.71 -1.64
C TRP A 62 23.25 -2.11 -1.72
N GLY A 63 22.39 -3.11 -1.81
CA GLY A 63 22.81 -4.51 -1.95
C GLY A 63 23.16 -5.18 -0.61
N GLU A 64 24.14 -6.07 -0.65
CA GLU A 64 24.50 -6.99 0.44
C GLU A 64 23.34 -7.88 0.90
N ASP A 65 22.60 -7.42 1.90
CA ASP A 65 21.51 -8.16 2.53
C ASP A 65 20.14 -7.80 1.93
N TYR A 66 20.11 -6.84 0.99
CA TYR A 66 18.92 -6.35 0.31
C TYR A 66 19.09 -6.48 -1.22
N THR A 67 17.97 -6.54 -1.94
CA THR A 67 17.94 -6.53 -3.40
C THR A 67 17.36 -5.21 -3.88
N GLU A 68 17.94 -4.63 -4.93
CA GLU A 68 17.42 -3.42 -5.63
C GLU A 68 17.12 -2.24 -4.71
N GLY A 69 17.94 -2.08 -3.67
CA GLY A 69 17.79 -0.98 -2.74
C GLY A 69 18.67 -1.13 -1.52
N SER A 70 18.48 -0.17 -0.62
CA SER A 70 19.10 -0.14 0.70
C SER A 70 18.15 -0.60 1.79
N SER A 71 18.65 -0.72 3.01
CA SER A 71 17.80 -0.96 4.18
C SER A 71 16.73 0.12 4.36
N TYR A 72 17.00 1.36 3.96
CA TYR A 72 16.08 2.48 4.12
C TYR A 72 14.78 2.24 3.34
N GLN A 73 14.88 1.94 2.05
CA GLN A 73 13.73 1.68 1.17
C GLN A 73 13.02 0.38 1.58
N ASN A 74 13.81 -0.68 1.78
CA ASN A 74 13.26 -2.00 2.12
C ASN A 74 12.54 -2.01 3.47
N SER A 75 12.87 -1.10 4.39
CA SER A 75 12.20 -1.00 5.70
C SER A 75 10.71 -0.69 5.62
N PHE A 76 10.23 -0.14 4.51
CA PHE A 76 8.80 0.10 4.27
C PHE A 76 8.05 -1.12 3.72
N ALA A 77 8.74 -2.22 3.39
CA ALA A 77 8.18 -3.43 2.78
C ALA A 77 7.38 -4.33 3.75
N CYS A 78 6.55 -3.70 4.59
CA CYS A 78 5.59 -4.34 5.50
C CYS A 78 4.17 -3.84 5.21
N TYR A 79 3.81 -3.82 3.92
CA TYR A 79 2.55 -3.23 3.41
C TYR A 79 1.30 -3.74 4.14
N HIS A 80 1.30 -5.01 4.56
CA HIS A 80 0.19 -5.63 5.27
C HIS A 80 0.06 -5.24 6.73
N ASP A 81 1.05 -4.59 7.36
CA ASP A 81 1.05 -4.27 8.78
C ASP A 81 1.75 -2.92 9.08
N ILE A 82 1.43 -1.89 8.28
CA ILE A 82 2.10 -0.59 8.37
C ILE A 82 1.93 0.08 9.74
N LEU A 83 0.75 -0.03 10.39
CA LEU A 83 0.54 0.51 11.73
C LEU A 83 1.36 -0.26 12.78
N GLY A 84 1.52 -1.57 12.59
CA GLY A 84 2.42 -2.39 13.40
C GLY A 84 3.87 -1.94 13.31
N TYR A 85 4.34 -1.65 12.10
CA TYR A 85 5.68 -1.10 11.87
C TYR A 85 5.86 0.29 12.49
N ILE A 86 4.89 1.20 12.28
CA ILE A 86 4.90 2.54 12.88
C ILE A 86 5.08 2.46 14.39
N ARG A 87 4.31 1.60 15.08
CA ARG A 87 4.47 1.38 16.53
C ARG A 87 5.84 0.84 16.89
N LEU A 88 6.35 -0.11 16.10
CA LEU A 88 7.62 -0.78 16.37
C LEU A 88 8.81 0.17 16.34
N ILE A 89 8.79 1.20 15.48
CA ILE A 89 9.89 2.16 15.32
C ILE A 89 9.76 3.41 16.20
N GLY A 90 8.78 3.46 17.11
CA GLY A 90 8.61 4.58 18.05
C GLY A 90 7.46 5.53 17.72
N GLY A 91 6.60 5.20 16.77
CA GLY A 91 5.35 5.92 16.50
C GLY A 91 5.35 6.76 15.22
N LYS A 92 4.23 7.46 15.01
CA LYS A 92 3.92 8.16 13.75
C LYS A 92 4.91 9.28 13.41
N ASP A 93 5.45 9.98 14.40
CA ASP A 93 6.33 11.13 14.15
C ASP A 93 7.70 10.68 13.62
N VAL A 94 8.22 9.56 14.14
CA VAL A 94 9.43 8.92 13.62
C VAL A 94 9.21 8.43 12.20
N PHE A 95 8.07 7.78 11.95
CA PHE A 95 7.71 7.30 10.61
C PHE A 95 7.55 8.45 9.60
N ALA A 96 6.84 9.52 9.98
CA ALA A 96 6.63 10.70 9.14
C ALA A 96 7.96 11.39 8.81
N LYS A 97 8.85 11.56 9.80
CA LYS A 97 10.17 12.16 9.54
C LYS A 97 11.01 11.32 8.60
N ARG A 98 10.88 9.99 8.69
CA ARG A 98 11.59 9.07 7.79
C ARG A 98 11.08 9.15 6.35
N LEU A 99 9.77 9.22 6.16
CA LEU A 99 9.16 9.45 4.85
C LEU A 99 9.56 10.81 4.27
N GLU A 100 9.51 11.87 5.07
CA GLU A 100 9.95 13.21 4.67
C GLU A 100 11.40 13.18 4.16
N ASN A 101 12.30 12.55 4.92
CA ASN A 101 13.69 12.40 4.52
C ASN A 101 13.85 11.59 3.23
N LEU A 102 13.07 10.52 3.02
CA LEU A 102 13.12 9.71 1.80
C LEU A 102 12.67 10.51 0.58
N CYS A 103 11.54 11.22 0.69
CA CYS A 103 10.97 11.98 -0.42
C CYS A 103 11.80 13.21 -0.79
N ASN A 104 12.61 13.72 0.14
CA ASN A 104 13.48 14.89 -0.07
C ASN A 104 14.92 14.51 -0.47
N GLN A 105 15.22 13.24 -0.74
CA GLN A 105 16.52 12.83 -1.26
C GLN A 105 16.61 13.07 -2.77
N ASP A 106 17.70 13.68 -3.22
CA ASP A 106 17.93 13.94 -4.65
C ASP A 106 18.12 12.63 -5.43
N PRO A 107 17.37 12.39 -6.52
CA PRO A 107 17.70 11.33 -7.45
C PRO A 107 18.95 11.73 -8.25
N GLN A 108 20.06 11.02 -8.05
CA GLN A 108 21.32 11.28 -8.76
C GLN A 108 21.44 10.46 -10.06
N PHE A 109 20.41 10.46 -10.89
CA PHE A 109 20.46 9.77 -12.18
C PHE A 109 19.58 10.46 -13.23
N GLN A 110 20.04 10.47 -14.48
CA GLN A 110 19.29 10.96 -15.63
C GLN A 110 18.75 9.78 -16.41
N VAL A 111 17.45 9.80 -16.64
CA VAL A 111 16.69 8.71 -17.24
C VAL A 111 15.63 9.34 -18.13
N HIS A 112 15.49 8.86 -19.36
CA HIS A 112 14.59 9.44 -20.36
C HIS A 112 13.34 8.57 -20.49
N GLY A 113 12.18 9.11 -20.09
CA GLY A 113 10.88 8.41 -20.17
C GLY A 113 10.47 7.77 -18.85
N TYR A 114 11.10 6.65 -18.49
CA TYR A 114 10.91 5.98 -17.18
C TYR A 114 12.04 6.35 -16.22
N PRO A 115 11.81 6.36 -14.90
CA PRO A 115 12.85 6.62 -13.91
C PRO A 115 13.82 5.43 -13.72
N GLY A 116 13.60 4.30 -14.39
CA GLY A 116 14.34 3.05 -14.27
C GLY A 116 13.74 1.99 -15.21
N ASP A 117 14.00 0.71 -14.94
CA ASP A 117 13.45 -0.40 -15.72
C ASP A 117 11.91 -0.40 -15.64
N GLU A 118 11.25 -0.74 -16.75
CA GLU A 118 9.78 -0.72 -16.85
C GLU A 118 9.13 -1.91 -16.13
N ASP A 119 9.88 -3.00 -15.98
CA ASP A 119 9.52 -4.22 -15.26
C ASP A 119 8.18 -4.83 -15.67
N ASN A 120 8.06 -5.14 -16.96
CA ASN A 120 6.98 -5.94 -17.55
C ASN A 120 5.58 -5.40 -17.23
N GLY A 121 5.41 -4.08 -17.21
CA GLY A 121 4.15 -3.41 -16.88
C GLY A 121 4.08 -2.87 -15.45
N SER A 122 5.03 -3.17 -14.57
CA SER A 122 4.95 -2.79 -13.16
C SER A 122 5.02 -1.28 -12.98
N MET A 123 5.99 -0.62 -13.62
CA MET A 123 6.10 0.84 -13.57
C MET A 123 4.93 1.53 -14.29
N SER A 124 4.56 1.02 -15.48
CA SER A 124 3.45 1.57 -16.27
C SER A 124 2.11 1.48 -15.53
N SER A 125 1.79 0.33 -14.96
CA SER A 125 0.55 0.12 -14.19
C SER A 125 0.53 0.98 -12.92
N SER A 126 1.69 1.13 -12.27
CA SER A 126 1.81 1.98 -11.09
C SER A 126 1.55 3.46 -11.41
N TYR A 127 2.12 3.96 -12.50
CA TYR A 127 1.84 5.30 -12.98
C TYR A 127 0.36 5.50 -13.33
N LEU A 128 -0.23 4.54 -14.05
CA LEU A 128 -1.64 4.61 -14.44
C LEU A 128 -2.58 4.66 -13.24
N LEU A 129 -2.43 3.73 -12.28
CA LEU A 129 -3.30 3.65 -11.11
C LEU A 129 -3.16 4.91 -10.22
N ASN A 130 -1.93 5.34 -9.92
CA ASN A 130 -1.72 6.58 -9.18
C ASN A 130 -2.31 7.79 -9.93
N SER A 131 -2.18 7.86 -11.25
CA SER A 131 -2.77 8.95 -12.06
C SER A 131 -4.30 8.94 -12.06
N LEU A 132 -4.93 7.79 -11.86
CA LEU A 132 -6.37 7.68 -11.63
C LEU A 132 -6.78 8.09 -10.20
N GLY A 133 -5.83 8.27 -9.30
CA GLY A 133 -6.08 8.69 -7.92
C GLY A 133 -6.37 7.54 -6.96
N PHE A 134 -5.95 6.30 -7.27
CA PHE A 134 -6.00 5.19 -6.31
C PHE A 134 -4.92 4.13 -6.54
N TYR A 135 -4.45 3.45 -5.49
CA TYR A 135 -3.39 2.45 -5.62
C TYR A 135 -3.54 1.25 -4.66
N PRO A 136 -3.38 0.00 -5.13
CA PRO A 136 -3.49 -1.19 -4.29
C PRO A 136 -2.18 -1.45 -3.52
N VAL A 137 -1.95 -0.72 -2.42
CA VAL A 137 -0.72 -0.86 -1.60
C VAL A 137 -0.54 -2.27 -1.04
N THR A 138 -1.64 -2.92 -0.66
CA THR A 138 -1.60 -4.27 -0.07
C THR A 138 -2.50 -5.21 -0.88
N PRO A 139 -2.01 -5.75 -2.01
CA PRO A 139 -2.75 -6.73 -2.79
C PRO A 139 -3.24 -7.90 -1.93
N GLY A 140 -4.45 -8.38 -2.20
CA GLY A 140 -5.12 -9.43 -1.41
C GLY A 140 -6.08 -8.91 -0.33
N THR A 141 -5.98 -7.63 0.07
CA THR A 141 -6.95 -7.00 0.99
C THR A 141 -8.26 -6.59 0.30
N GLY A 142 -8.22 -6.45 -1.02
CA GLY A 142 -9.32 -5.83 -1.78
C GLY A 142 -9.47 -4.34 -1.49
N GLN A 143 -8.44 -3.65 -0.99
CA GLN A 143 -8.46 -2.20 -0.78
C GLN A 143 -7.52 -1.49 -1.75
N TYR A 144 -7.96 -0.30 -2.17
CA TYR A 144 -7.21 0.65 -2.98
C TYR A 144 -7.10 1.95 -2.19
N LEU A 145 -5.89 2.39 -1.83
CA LEU A 145 -5.72 3.65 -1.14
C LEU A 145 -6.07 4.79 -2.07
N ILE A 146 -6.75 5.81 -1.54
CA ILE A 146 -7.06 7.03 -2.28
C ILE A 146 -5.78 7.87 -2.38
N GLY A 147 -5.44 8.22 -3.61
CA GLY A 147 -4.35 9.13 -3.97
C GLY A 147 -4.88 10.44 -4.55
N ILE A 148 -4.09 11.04 -5.44
CA ILE A 148 -4.42 12.29 -6.10
C ILE A 148 -4.56 12.01 -7.61
N PRO A 149 -5.72 12.25 -8.23
CA PRO A 149 -5.88 12.05 -9.67
C PRO A 149 -5.15 13.14 -10.47
N ASN A 150 -4.56 12.75 -11.60
CA ASN A 150 -3.81 13.63 -12.51
C ASN A 150 -4.65 14.12 -13.71
N PHE A 151 -5.90 13.67 -13.84
CA PHE A 151 -6.80 14.03 -14.93
C PHE A 151 -8.04 14.75 -14.40
N ASP A 152 -8.56 15.71 -15.18
CA ASP A 152 -9.82 16.40 -14.87
C ASP A 152 -11.00 15.42 -14.88
N LYS A 153 -10.94 14.43 -15.76
CA LYS A 153 -11.94 13.37 -15.86
C LYS A 153 -11.33 12.08 -16.42
N ALA A 154 -11.70 10.95 -15.84
CA ALA A 154 -11.42 9.62 -16.36
C ALA A 154 -12.67 8.72 -16.25
N CYS A 155 -12.79 7.76 -17.16
CA CYS A 155 -13.84 6.75 -17.12
C CYS A 155 -13.24 5.37 -17.40
N LEU A 156 -13.43 4.43 -16.49
CA LEU A 156 -13.00 3.03 -16.64
C LEU A 156 -14.23 2.17 -16.92
N TYR A 157 -14.21 1.45 -18.04
CA TYR A 157 -15.24 0.47 -18.38
C TYR A 157 -14.86 -0.90 -17.82
N LEU A 158 -15.73 -1.48 -16.99
CA LEU A 158 -15.48 -2.74 -16.33
C LEU A 158 -16.03 -3.93 -17.15
N PRO A 159 -15.46 -5.14 -17.01
CA PRO A 159 -15.92 -6.32 -17.75
C PRO A 159 -17.39 -6.71 -17.49
N ASN A 160 -17.96 -6.32 -16.35
CA ASN A 160 -19.36 -6.56 -16.01
C ASN A 160 -20.32 -5.51 -16.59
N GLY A 161 -19.85 -4.63 -17.47
CA GLY A 161 -20.63 -3.56 -18.08
C GLY A 161 -20.87 -2.33 -17.19
N LYS A 162 -20.37 -2.34 -15.94
CA LYS A 162 -20.34 -1.15 -15.08
C LYS A 162 -19.16 -0.26 -15.44
N HIS A 163 -19.10 0.92 -14.84
CA HIS A 163 -18.00 1.85 -15.05
C HIS A 163 -17.65 2.61 -13.77
N ILE A 164 -16.40 3.04 -13.69
CA ILE A 164 -15.90 3.96 -12.66
C ILE A 164 -15.68 5.30 -13.32
N THR A 165 -16.38 6.34 -12.87
CA THR A 165 -16.17 7.72 -13.31
C THR A 165 -15.37 8.45 -12.26
N ILE A 166 -14.31 9.14 -12.67
CA ILE A 166 -13.47 9.97 -11.81
C ILE A 166 -13.56 11.38 -12.35
N ASN A 167 -13.95 12.34 -11.53
CA ASN A 167 -13.92 13.76 -11.86
C ASN A 167 -13.01 14.46 -10.86
N CYS A 168 -12.15 15.35 -11.33
CA CYS A 168 -11.24 16.12 -10.49
C CYS A 168 -11.42 17.61 -10.76
N LYS A 169 -11.80 18.35 -9.72
CA LYS A 169 -11.86 19.81 -9.75
C LYS A 169 -10.60 20.40 -9.14
N GLY A 170 -9.99 21.35 -9.85
CA GLY A 170 -8.79 22.04 -9.38
C GLY A 170 -7.50 21.26 -9.68
N ASN A 171 -7.48 20.44 -10.73
CA ASN A 171 -6.29 19.74 -11.20
C ASN A 171 -5.30 20.69 -11.88
N VAL A 172 -4.64 21.52 -11.08
CA VAL A 172 -3.61 22.46 -11.51
C VAL A 172 -2.31 22.18 -10.73
N PRO A 173 -1.12 22.49 -11.28
CA PRO A 173 0.15 22.16 -10.64
C PRO A 173 0.30 22.65 -9.20
N GLN A 174 -0.38 23.74 -8.84
CA GLN A 174 -0.33 24.31 -7.50
C GLN A 174 -1.18 23.54 -6.47
N TYR A 175 -2.21 22.81 -6.90
CA TYR A 175 -3.17 22.17 -6.00
C TYR A 175 -2.81 20.70 -5.81
N GLN A 176 -2.02 20.43 -4.77
CA GLN A 176 -1.42 19.12 -4.50
C GLN A 176 -2.05 18.40 -3.29
N PHE A 177 -3.23 18.85 -2.82
CA PHE A 177 -3.91 18.25 -1.67
C PHE A 177 -5.38 17.97 -1.96
N VAL A 178 -5.86 16.77 -1.64
CA VAL A 178 -7.29 16.42 -1.75
C VAL A 178 -8.04 17.02 -0.57
N HIS A 179 -8.96 17.96 -0.83
CA HIS A 179 -9.83 18.58 0.17
C HIS A 179 -11.11 17.77 0.41
N HIS A 180 -11.73 17.33 -0.69
CA HIS A 180 -12.97 16.57 -0.62
C HIS A 180 -12.95 15.44 -1.64
N VAL A 181 -13.54 14.32 -1.21
CA VAL A 181 -13.91 13.21 -2.08
C VAL A 181 -15.40 12.96 -1.87
N HIS A 182 -16.15 12.81 -2.97
CA HIS A 182 -17.50 12.28 -2.92
C HIS A 182 -17.56 10.94 -3.64
N TYR A 183 -18.20 9.97 -3.01
CA TYR A 183 -18.52 8.67 -3.58
C TYR A 183 -20.01 8.64 -3.91
N ASN A 184 -20.36 8.52 -5.18
CA ASN A 184 -21.74 8.58 -5.67
C ASN A 184 -22.51 9.80 -5.09
N HIS A 185 -21.88 10.98 -5.19
CA HIS A 185 -22.38 12.27 -4.68
C HIS A 185 -22.51 12.40 -3.15
N GLN A 186 -22.11 11.39 -2.38
CA GLN A 186 -22.08 11.46 -0.91
C GLN A 186 -20.66 11.74 -0.43
N ALA A 187 -20.51 12.59 0.59
CA ALA A 187 -19.21 12.89 1.16
C ALA A 187 -18.51 11.60 1.63
N TYR A 188 -17.23 11.46 1.29
CA TYR A 188 -16.43 10.27 1.57
C TYR A 188 -15.17 10.66 2.33
N HIS A 189 -14.89 9.95 3.42
CA HIS A 189 -13.85 10.34 4.38
C HIS A 189 -12.76 9.29 4.59
N LYS A 190 -13.01 8.05 4.17
CA LYS A 190 -12.04 6.96 4.28
C LYS A 190 -10.87 7.22 3.33
N LEU A 191 -9.70 6.70 3.68
CA LEU A 191 -8.47 6.79 2.88
C LEU A 191 -8.32 5.64 1.88
N TYR A 192 -9.34 4.81 1.72
CA TYR A 192 -9.33 3.68 0.80
C TYR A 192 -10.71 3.42 0.22
N LEU A 193 -10.76 2.79 -0.94
CA LEU A 193 -11.94 2.20 -1.56
C LEU A 193 -11.79 0.68 -1.55
N THR A 194 -12.90 -0.05 -1.45
CA THR A 194 -12.87 -1.51 -1.60
C THR A 194 -13.01 -1.93 -3.05
N HIS A 195 -12.59 -3.15 -3.37
CA HIS A 195 -12.81 -3.75 -4.68
C HIS A 195 -14.31 -3.86 -4.98
N GLU A 196 -15.13 -4.14 -3.96
CA GLU A 196 -16.59 -4.18 -4.09
C GLU A 196 -17.15 -2.82 -4.54
N ASP A 197 -16.68 -1.72 -3.94
CA ASP A 197 -17.07 -0.35 -4.32
C ASP A 197 -16.77 -0.10 -5.82
N HIS A 198 -15.64 -0.58 -6.31
CA HIS A 198 -15.25 -0.44 -7.72
C HIS A 198 -16.11 -1.30 -8.65
N ILE A 199 -16.27 -2.60 -8.37
CA ILE A 199 -16.94 -3.52 -9.31
C ILE A 199 -18.45 -3.27 -9.42
N GLN A 200 -19.08 -2.66 -8.41
CA GLN A 200 -20.48 -2.22 -8.51
C GLN A 200 -20.68 -1.04 -9.48
N GLY A 201 -19.58 -0.37 -9.86
CA GLY A 201 -19.57 0.88 -10.59
C GLY A 201 -19.80 2.06 -9.66
N CYS A 202 -19.01 3.12 -9.83
CA CYS A 202 -19.06 4.28 -8.94
C CYS A 202 -18.66 5.56 -9.65
N GLN A 203 -19.01 6.69 -9.02
CA GLN A 203 -18.49 8.00 -9.35
C GLN A 203 -17.69 8.54 -8.17
N LEU A 204 -16.45 8.97 -8.43
CA LEU A 204 -15.55 9.62 -7.50
C LEU A 204 -15.36 11.07 -7.94
N ASP A 205 -15.80 12.02 -7.10
CA ASP A 205 -15.62 13.44 -7.35
C ASP A 205 -14.59 14.02 -6.36
N PHE A 206 -13.42 14.35 -6.89
CA PHE A 206 -12.31 14.96 -6.16
C PHE A 206 -12.35 16.48 -6.26
N GLN A 207 -12.05 17.15 -5.16
CA GLN A 207 -11.72 18.57 -5.13
C GLN A 207 -10.33 18.76 -4.54
N LEU A 208 -9.42 19.31 -5.33
CA LEU A 208 -8.06 19.61 -4.89
C LEU A 208 -7.94 21.05 -4.37
N GLY A 209 -6.95 21.28 -3.53
CA GLY A 209 -6.62 22.58 -2.96
C GLY A 209 -5.12 22.79 -2.77
N LEU A 210 -4.76 24.04 -2.48
CA LEU A 210 -3.39 24.51 -2.37
C LEU A 210 -2.67 24.06 -1.08
N VAL A 211 -3.41 23.95 0.03
CA VAL A 211 -2.86 23.63 1.35
C VAL A 211 -3.44 22.33 1.87
N PRO A 212 -2.69 21.57 2.70
CA PRO A 212 -3.24 20.38 3.35
C PRO A 212 -4.48 20.75 4.15
N PRO A 213 -5.62 20.07 3.95
CA PRO A 213 -6.81 20.33 4.74
C PRO A 213 -6.65 19.73 6.14
N HIS A 214 -7.35 20.31 7.11
CA HIS A 214 -7.35 19.76 8.47
C HIS A 214 -8.42 18.67 8.60
N HIS A 215 -8.00 17.40 8.58
CA HIS A 215 -8.90 16.25 8.76
C HIS A 215 -8.55 15.47 10.02
N HIS A 216 -9.58 15.02 10.73
CA HIS A 216 -9.44 14.02 11.77
C HIS A 216 -9.87 12.67 11.22
N TYR A 217 -8.96 11.70 11.27
CA TYR A 217 -9.24 10.33 10.86
C TYR A 217 -9.48 9.45 12.09
N SER A 218 -10.57 8.70 12.05
CA SER A 218 -10.83 7.60 12.97
C SER A 218 -10.11 6.34 12.50
N SER A 219 -9.98 5.34 13.38
CA SER A 219 -9.37 4.06 13.02
C SER A 219 -10.09 3.35 11.85
N SER A 220 -11.38 3.60 11.65
CA SER A 220 -12.16 3.04 10.52
C SER A 220 -11.94 3.75 9.19
N ASP A 221 -11.30 4.92 9.19
CA ASP A 221 -10.95 5.67 7.97
C ASP A 221 -9.61 5.23 7.39
N LEU A 222 -8.77 4.58 8.21
CA LEU A 222 -7.45 4.11 7.83
C LEU A 222 -7.55 2.83 6.97
N PRO A 223 -6.61 2.64 6.03
CA PRO A 223 -6.52 1.40 5.27
C PRO A 223 -6.12 0.23 6.18
N TYR A 224 -6.27 -0.98 5.65
CA TYR A 224 -5.94 -2.22 6.32
C TYR A 224 -4.51 -2.22 6.87
N SER A 225 -4.40 -2.66 8.13
CA SER A 225 -3.16 -3.08 8.76
C SER A 225 -3.48 -4.29 9.63
N LEU A 226 -2.66 -5.33 9.54
CA LEU A 226 -2.87 -6.59 10.25
C LEU A 226 -2.98 -6.39 11.76
N THR A 227 -2.20 -5.46 12.30
CA THR A 227 -2.36 -4.98 13.66
C THR A 227 -2.94 -3.58 13.67
N THR A 228 -4.01 -3.41 14.43
CA THR A 228 -4.68 -2.14 14.74
C THR A 228 -4.22 -1.60 16.08
#